data_AF-A0A7V5R5L9-F1
#
_entry.id   AF-A0A7V5R5L9-F1
#
_cell.length_a   1.000
_cell.length_b   1.000
_cell.length_c   1.000
_cell.angle_alpha   90.00
_cell.angle_beta   90.00
_cell.angle_gamma   90.00
#
_symmetry.space_group_name_H-M   'P 1'
#
loop_
_entity.id
_entity.type
_entity.pdbx_description
1 polymer ?
#
loop_
_entity_poly.entity_id
_entity_poly.type
_entity_poly.pdbx_seq_one_letter_code
_entity_poly.pdbx_strand_id
1 'polypeptide(L)'
;MKKYSIIIFSACLFLFLATPAMALDMEYYTYGGFNPIVQAFTKIALIFSDSGYQGLPFVIMVLGLIAGVTAWLARAATGARVIPMVWAVPVFFGAVLYLALFMPKGNITVYDPVLNRFQTIGQVPDAVVITAGFLNKIERGMVDIIDTAAAPGAEYQTTAGGIGFKALESVKGSSPKNNYARTSMIRYVKDCVTFELVRPGTTLSLDDLRNNTTDFLTDLSQAVNPAVYTVYYDAAHPEGTNVTCTDAWNSLRPIYANPANYDEAIKKVCTRHIL
;
A
#
# COMPACT_ATOMS: atom_id res chain seq x y z
N MET A 1 -53.36 -6.22 -31.09
CA MET A 1 -52.95 -5.17 -30.13
C MET A 1 -53.15 -5.56 -28.67
N LYS A 2 -54.30 -6.14 -28.26
CA LYS A 2 -54.57 -6.53 -26.85
C LYS A 2 -53.58 -7.55 -26.25
N LYS A 3 -53.12 -8.55 -27.03
CA LYS A 3 -52.19 -9.60 -26.56
C LYS A 3 -50.77 -9.08 -26.25
N TYR A 4 -50.22 -8.19 -27.07
CA TYR A 4 -48.90 -7.59 -26.82
C TYR A 4 -48.90 -6.67 -25.60
N SER A 5 -50.00 -5.95 -25.37
CA SER A 5 -50.14 -5.09 -24.20
C SER A 5 -50.22 -5.89 -22.88
N ILE A 6 -50.83 -7.08 -22.89
CA ILE A 6 -50.89 -7.98 -21.73
C ILE A 6 -49.52 -8.62 -21.44
N ILE A 7 -48.75 -8.97 -22.48
CA ILE A 7 -47.39 -9.52 -22.32
C ILE A 7 -46.43 -8.46 -21.78
N ILE A 8 -46.52 -7.21 -22.24
CA ILE A 8 -45.70 -6.11 -21.72
C ILE A 8 -46.09 -5.78 -20.27
N PHE A 9 -47.38 -5.79 -19.93
CA PHE A 9 -47.83 -5.55 -18.56
C PHE A 9 -47.43 -6.69 -17.60
N SER A 10 -47.46 -7.94 -18.07
CA SER A 10 -46.99 -9.11 -17.32
C SER A 10 -45.47 -9.14 -17.15
N ALA A 11 -44.70 -8.73 -18.15
CA ALA A 11 -43.24 -8.60 -18.04
C ALA A 11 -42.83 -7.45 -17.10
N CYS A 12 -43.60 -6.36 -17.08
CA CYS A 12 -43.42 -5.25 -16.15
C CYS A 12 -43.77 -5.68 -14.70
N LEU A 13 -44.81 -6.51 -14.52
CA LEU A 13 -45.18 -7.06 -13.21
C LEU A 13 -44.12 -8.02 -12.63
N PHE A 14 -43.42 -8.77 -13.49
CA PHE A 14 -42.28 -9.59 -13.08
C PHE A 14 -41.04 -8.77 -12.70
N LEU A 15 -40.85 -7.57 -13.26
CA LEU A 15 -39.79 -6.64 -12.84
C LEU A 15 -40.10 -5.94 -11.50
N PHE A 16 -41.35 -5.97 -11.05
CA PHE A 16 -41.78 -5.45 -9.73
C PHE A 16 -41.75 -6.51 -8.61
N LEU A 17 -41.49 -7.78 -8.93
CA LEU A 17 -41.13 -8.77 -7.92
C LEU A 17 -39.67 -8.54 -7.54
N ALA A 18 -39.45 -7.49 -6.73
CA ALA A 18 -38.21 -7.26 -6.01
C ALA A 18 -37.96 -8.48 -5.11
N THR A 19 -37.20 -9.44 -5.61
CA THR A 19 -36.55 -10.45 -4.78
C THR A 19 -35.78 -9.72 -3.69
N PRO A 20 -35.89 -10.12 -2.41
CA PRO A 20 -35.06 -9.54 -1.37
C PRO A 20 -33.61 -9.69 -1.80
N ALA A 21 -32.91 -8.55 -1.81
CA ALA A 21 -31.51 -8.46 -2.14
C ALA A 21 -30.76 -9.58 -1.41
N MET A 22 -30.09 -10.44 -2.18
CA MET A 22 -29.03 -11.27 -1.64
C MET A 22 -28.09 -10.29 -0.96
N ALA A 23 -28.02 -10.32 0.37
CA ALA A 23 -27.00 -9.57 1.10
C ALA A 23 -25.67 -10.10 0.58
N LEU A 24 -25.01 -9.29 -0.24
CA LEU A 24 -23.74 -9.68 -0.82
C LEU A 24 -22.71 -9.58 0.30
N ASP A 25 -22.28 -10.74 0.75
CA ASP A 25 -21.28 -10.88 1.80
C ASP A 25 -19.95 -11.25 1.13
N MET A 26 -18.96 -10.38 1.27
CA MET A 26 -17.59 -10.63 0.78
C MET A 26 -16.54 -10.36 1.84
N GLU A 27 -15.44 -11.11 1.75
CA GLU A 27 -14.29 -10.98 2.64
C GLU A 27 -13.20 -10.09 2.04
N TYR A 28 -12.63 -9.23 2.88
CA TYR A 28 -11.52 -8.34 2.58
C TYR A 28 -10.33 -8.65 3.50
N TYR A 29 -9.18 -8.96 2.95
CA TYR A 29 -7.99 -9.33 3.69
C TYR A 29 -7.05 -8.12 3.75
N THR A 30 -6.48 -7.86 4.93
CA THR A 30 -5.50 -6.77 5.10
C THR A 30 -4.37 -7.22 6.01
N TYR A 31 -3.16 -6.68 5.83
CA TYR A 31 -1.97 -7.08 6.57
C TYR A 31 -1.46 -5.88 7.37
N GLY A 32 -1.68 -5.87 8.69
CA GLY A 32 -1.23 -4.80 9.60
C GLY A 32 -1.98 -3.47 9.47
N GLY A 33 -3.06 -3.44 8.69
CA GLY A 33 -3.87 -2.27 8.37
C GLY A 33 -5.30 -2.30 8.91
N PHE A 34 -5.60 -3.19 9.88
CA PHE A 34 -6.98 -3.45 10.31
C PHE A 34 -7.79 -2.19 10.68
N ASN A 35 -7.28 -1.37 11.61
CA ASN A 35 -8.00 -0.18 12.09
C ASN A 35 -8.31 0.85 10.99
N PRO A 36 -7.36 1.30 10.15
CA PRO A 36 -7.66 2.28 9.10
C PRO A 36 -8.60 1.74 8.03
N ILE A 37 -8.50 0.45 7.67
CA ILE A 37 -9.39 -0.18 6.68
C ILE A 37 -10.82 -0.29 7.20
N VAL A 38 -10.99 -0.76 8.44
CA VAL A 38 -12.30 -0.82 9.08
C VAL A 38 -12.94 0.57 9.18
N GLN A 39 -12.16 1.59 9.55
CA GLN A 39 -12.65 2.97 9.60
C GLN A 39 -13.05 3.50 8.22
N ALA A 40 -12.32 3.15 7.17
CA ALA A 40 -12.65 3.57 5.81
C ALA A 40 -13.98 2.98 5.35
N PHE A 41 -14.18 1.67 5.49
CA PHE A 41 -15.45 1.01 5.13
C PHE A 41 -16.61 1.51 6.00
N THR A 42 -16.37 1.76 7.29
CA THR A 42 -17.38 2.36 8.18
C THR A 42 -17.78 3.76 7.71
N LYS A 43 -16.82 4.60 7.30
CA LYS A 43 -17.11 5.94 6.75
C LYS A 43 -17.93 5.87 5.46
N ILE A 44 -17.61 4.91 4.57
CA ILE A 44 -18.38 4.68 3.35
C ILE A 44 -19.81 4.28 3.73
N ALA A 45 -20.00 3.32 4.62
CA ALA A 45 -21.32 2.91 5.09
C ALA A 45 -22.14 4.08 5.66
N LEU A 46 -21.49 4.96 6.44
CA LEU A 46 -22.13 6.16 6.99
C LEU A 46 -22.57 7.15 5.91
N ILE A 47 -21.71 7.45 4.92
CA ILE A 47 -22.04 8.39 3.84
C ILE A 47 -23.25 7.91 3.03
N PHE A 48 -23.26 6.63 2.67
CA PHE A 48 -24.36 6.05 1.88
C PHE A 48 -25.62 5.77 2.71
N SER A 49 -25.52 5.80 4.03
CA SER A 49 -26.67 5.72 4.93
C SER A 49 -27.25 7.08 5.31
N ASP A 50 -26.59 8.18 4.98
CA ASP A 50 -27.07 9.53 5.28
C ASP A 50 -28.25 9.91 4.38
N SER A 51 -29.32 10.43 4.98
CA SER A 51 -30.53 10.87 4.28
C SER A 51 -30.26 11.98 3.25
N GLY A 52 -29.25 12.84 3.49
CA GLY A 52 -28.82 13.87 2.57
C GLY A 52 -28.16 13.29 1.31
N TYR A 53 -27.47 12.15 1.44
CA TYR A 53 -26.91 11.45 0.29
C TYR A 53 -27.99 10.76 -0.54
N GLN A 54 -29.05 10.23 0.07
CA GLN A 54 -30.14 9.55 -0.65
C GLN A 54 -30.91 10.49 -1.60
N GLY A 55 -31.01 11.78 -1.29
CA GLY A 55 -31.67 12.77 -2.16
C GLY A 55 -30.81 13.29 -3.31
N LEU A 56 -29.49 13.31 -3.14
CA LEU A 56 -28.52 13.80 -4.13
C LEU A 56 -28.60 13.11 -5.51
N PRO A 57 -28.60 11.77 -5.63
CA PRO A 57 -28.69 11.07 -6.92
C PRO A 57 -30.03 11.30 -7.60
N PHE A 58 -31.10 11.48 -6.83
CA PHE A 58 -32.42 11.82 -7.36
C PHE A 58 -32.40 13.20 -8.04
N VAL A 59 -31.80 14.20 -7.40
CA VAL A 59 -31.65 15.55 -7.99
C VAL A 59 -30.79 15.49 -9.26
N ILE A 60 -29.68 14.75 -9.24
CA ILE A 60 -28.81 14.58 -10.42
C ILE A 60 -29.56 13.88 -11.56
N MET A 61 -30.37 12.85 -11.26
CA MET A 61 -31.19 12.16 -12.26
C MET A 61 -32.22 13.09 -12.89
N VAL A 62 -32.92 13.90 -12.09
CA VAL A 62 -33.90 14.88 -12.57
C VAL A 62 -33.22 15.94 -13.46
N LEU A 63 -32.07 16.47 -13.05
CA LEU A 63 -31.30 17.41 -13.87
C LEU A 63 -30.83 16.76 -15.18
N GLY A 64 -30.40 15.50 -15.15
CA GLY A 64 -30.02 14.74 -16.33
C GLY A 64 -31.18 14.54 -17.31
N LEU A 65 -32.39 14.28 -16.81
CA LEU A 65 -33.60 14.20 -17.62
C LEU A 65 -33.94 15.55 -18.26
N ILE A 66 -33.88 16.65 -17.49
CA ILE A 66 -34.13 18.01 -18.01
C ILE A 66 -33.10 18.38 -19.07
N ALA A 67 -31.82 18.09 -18.84
CA ALA A 67 -30.74 18.32 -19.81
C ALA A 67 -30.93 17.47 -21.07
N GLY A 68 -31.35 16.21 -20.94
CA GLY A 68 -31.65 15.33 -22.07
C GLY A 68 -32.81 15.84 -22.92
N VAL A 69 -33.90 16.30 -22.29
CA VAL A 69 -35.06 16.86 -22.97
C VAL A 69 -34.72 18.18 -23.65
N THR A 70 -34.01 19.08 -22.99
CA THR A 70 -33.62 20.37 -23.58
C THR A 70 -32.65 20.20 -24.75
N ALA A 71 -31.68 19.28 -24.65
CA ALA A 71 -30.79 18.95 -25.76
C ALA A 71 -31.54 18.33 -26.95
N TRP A 72 -32.55 17.49 -26.69
CA TRP A 72 -33.40 16.94 -27.74
C TRP A 72 -34.24 18.02 -28.44
N LEU A 73 -34.86 18.93 -27.68
CA LEU A 73 -35.62 20.06 -28.22
C LEU A 73 -34.73 21.01 -29.05
N ALA A 74 -33.52 21.31 -28.58
CA ALA A 74 -32.58 22.14 -29.33
C ALA A 74 -32.19 21.51 -30.68
N ARG A 75 -31.91 20.19 -30.71
CA ARG A 75 -31.59 19.47 -31.95
C ARG A 75 -32.79 19.35 -32.89
N ALA A 76 -34.00 19.22 -32.34
CA ALA A 76 -35.23 19.23 -33.11
C ALA A 76 -35.49 20.59 -33.77
N ALA A 77 -35.19 21.70 -33.08
CA ALA A 77 -35.33 23.05 -33.61
C ALA A 77 -34.33 23.37 -34.74
N THR A 78 -33.13 22.77 -34.73
CA THR A 78 -32.10 22.97 -35.77
C THR A 78 -32.32 22.17 -37.06
N GLY A 79 -33.46 21.48 -37.22
CA GLY A 79 -33.78 20.71 -38.44
C GLY A 79 -32.97 19.42 -38.62
N ALA A 80 -32.25 18.98 -37.59
CA ALA A 80 -31.51 17.72 -37.63
C ALA A 80 -32.48 16.53 -37.61
N ARG A 81 -32.09 15.41 -38.24
CA ARG A 81 -32.85 14.15 -38.19
C ARG A 81 -32.82 13.60 -36.75
N VAL A 82 -33.79 13.98 -35.94
CA VAL A 82 -33.89 13.54 -34.54
C VAL A 82 -34.58 12.19 -34.48
N ILE A 83 -33.86 11.18 -34.00
CA ILE A 83 -34.47 9.89 -33.64
C ILE A 83 -35.15 10.10 -32.28
N PRO A 84 -36.48 9.93 -32.16
CA PRO A 84 -37.16 10.05 -30.88
C PRO A 84 -36.62 9.02 -29.90
N MET A 85 -36.39 9.43 -28.65
CA MET A 85 -35.93 8.59 -27.52
C MET A 85 -34.47 8.09 -27.49
N VAL A 86 -33.58 8.46 -28.43
CA VAL A 86 -32.14 8.07 -28.30
C VAL A 86 -31.50 8.59 -27.01
N TRP A 87 -31.92 9.76 -26.54
CA TRP A 87 -31.45 10.34 -25.28
C TRP A 87 -31.95 9.58 -24.04
N ALA A 88 -33.09 8.88 -24.14
CA ALA A 88 -33.71 8.20 -23.01
C ALA A 88 -32.95 6.91 -22.65
N VAL A 89 -32.42 6.18 -23.65
CA VAL A 89 -31.68 4.92 -23.45
C VAL A 89 -30.49 5.07 -22.47
N PRO A 90 -29.53 6.00 -22.65
CA PRO A 90 -28.41 6.14 -21.72
C PRO A 90 -28.84 6.65 -20.34
N VAL A 91 -29.90 7.47 -20.26
CA VAL A 91 -30.42 7.96 -18.97
C VAL A 91 -31.08 6.84 -18.18
N PHE A 92 -31.92 6.02 -18.82
CA PHE A 92 -32.52 4.85 -18.20
C PHE A 92 -31.47 3.80 -17.84
N PHE A 93 -30.49 3.56 -18.71
CA PHE A 93 -29.39 2.65 -18.41
C PHE A 93 -28.60 3.11 -17.17
N GLY A 94 -28.26 4.40 -17.09
CA GLY A 94 -27.57 4.97 -15.92
C GLY A 94 -28.41 4.88 -14.64
N ALA A 95 -29.71 5.13 -14.72
CA ALA A 95 -30.62 4.99 -13.59
C ALA A 95 -30.71 3.53 -13.11
N VAL A 96 -30.89 2.57 -14.03
CA VAL A 96 -30.92 1.13 -13.70
C VAL A 96 -29.61 0.69 -13.08
N LEU A 97 -28.46 1.10 -13.65
CA LEU A 97 -27.15 0.75 -13.12
C LEU A 97 -26.92 1.32 -11.72
N TYR A 98 -27.35 2.56 -11.46
CA TYR A 98 -27.29 3.15 -10.14
C TYR A 98 -28.15 2.39 -9.12
N LEU A 99 -29.41 2.12 -9.48
CA LEU A 99 -30.34 1.37 -8.63
C LEU A 99 -29.89 -0.07 -8.41
N ALA A 100 -29.19 -0.68 -9.36
CA ALA A 100 -28.70 -2.05 -9.25
C ALA A 100 -27.40 -2.16 -8.43
N LEU A 101 -26.51 -1.17 -8.49
CA LEU A 101 -25.16 -1.27 -7.89
C LEU A 101 -24.98 -0.46 -6.61
N PHE A 102 -25.64 0.68 -6.48
CA PHE A 102 -25.41 1.63 -5.37
C PHE A 102 -26.56 1.72 -4.37
N MET A 103 -27.78 1.39 -4.78
CA MET A 103 -28.94 1.31 -3.87
C MET A 103 -28.91 0.08 -2.96
N PRO A 104 -28.63 -1.16 -3.44
CA PRO A 104 -28.51 -2.29 -2.55
C PRO A 104 -27.25 -2.14 -1.69
N LYS A 105 -27.40 -2.55 -0.43
CA LYS A 105 -26.32 -2.53 0.55
C LYS A 105 -25.98 -3.97 0.93
N GLY A 106 -24.70 -4.29 0.92
CA GLY A 106 -24.13 -5.56 1.36
C GLY A 106 -23.33 -5.42 2.65
N ASN A 107 -22.70 -6.53 3.05
CA ASN A 107 -21.77 -6.55 4.17
C ASN A 107 -20.38 -6.96 3.68
N ILE A 108 -19.36 -6.39 4.31
CA ILE A 108 -17.97 -6.74 4.06
C ILE A 108 -17.28 -7.16 5.36
N THR A 109 -16.66 -8.33 5.35
CA THR A 109 -15.91 -8.89 6.47
C THR A 109 -14.43 -8.60 6.28
N VAL A 110 -13.88 -7.69 7.10
CA VAL A 110 -12.44 -7.41 7.09
C VAL A 110 -11.75 -8.42 8.02
N TYR A 111 -10.74 -9.12 7.50
CA TYR A 111 -9.90 -10.06 8.25
C TYR A 111 -8.42 -9.68 8.12
N ASP A 112 -7.72 -9.64 9.25
CA ASP A 112 -6.27 -9.41 9.30
C ASP A 112 -5.57 -10.66 9.87
N PRO A 113 -4.82 -11.43 9.07
CA PRO A 113 -4.11 -12.62 9.55
C PRO A 113 -2.92 -12.27 10.44
N VAL A 114 -2.35 -11.06 10.35
CA VAL A 114 -1.20 -10.63 11.15
C VAL A 114 -1.64 -10.32 12.58
N LEU A 115 -2.76 -9.60 12.73
CA LEU A 115 -3.32 -9.25 14.03
C LEU A 115 -4.36 -10.25 14.55
N ASN A 116 -4.74 -11.24 13.74
CA ASN A 116 -5.79 -12.22 14.01
C ASN A 116 -7.12 -11.58 14.46
N ARG A 117 -7.57 -10.54 13.74
CA ARG A 117 -8.80 -9.78 14.04
C ARG A 117 -9.76 -9.81 12.86
N PHE A 118 -11.05 -9.84 13.16
CA PHE A 118 -12.11 -9.74 12.16
C PHE A 118 -13.20 -8.77 12.60
N GLN A 119 -13.77 -8.05 11.64
CA GLN A 119 -14.96 -7.22 11.87
C GLN A 119 -15.82 -7.18 10.61
N THR A 120 -17.13 -7.40 10.80
CA THR A 120 -18.12 -7.28 9.73
C THR A 120 -18.67 -5.86 9.72
N ILE A 121 -18.67 -5.22 8.55
CA ILE A 121 -19.18 -3.86 8.36
C ILE A 121 -20.33 -3.97 7.37
N GLY A 122 -21.53 -3.68 7.87
CA GLY A 122 -22.74 -3.66 7.04
C GLY A 122 -23.01 -2.29 6.42
N GLN A 123 -24.07 -2.21 5.62
CA GLN A 123 -24.56 -0.98 5.00
C GLN A 123 -23.60 -0.37 3.95
N VAL A 124 -22.70 -1.18 3.38
CA VAL A 124 -21.80 -0.74 2.31
C VAL A 124 -22.48 -0.97 0.96
N PRO A 125 -22.42 -0.03 -0.01
CA PRO A 125 -23.00 -0.24 -1.34
C PRO A 125 -22.42 -1.46 -2.04
N ASP A 126 -23.27 -2.22 -2.71
CA ASP A 126 -22.92 -3.50 -3.34
C ASP A 126 -21.75 -3.35 -4.33
N ALA A 127 -21.74 -2.27 -5.12
CA ALA A 127 -20.64 -1.93 -6.02
C ALA A 127 -19.26 -1.91 -5.33
N VAL A 128 -19.20 -1.36 -4.12
CA VAL A 128 -17.96 -1.24 -3.35
C VAL A 128 -17.57 -2.60 -2.79
N VAL A 129 -18.54 -3.38 -2.29
CA VAL A 129 -18.29 -4.72 -1.77
C VAL A 129 -17.76 -5.65 -2.87
N ILE A 130 -18.37 -5.64 -4.06
CA ILE A 130 -17.94 -6.42 -5.22
C ILE A 130 -16.53 -6.02 -5.64
N THR A 131 -16.28 -4.71 -5.80
CA THR A 131 -14.98 -4.22 -6.28
C THR A 131 -13.88 -4.51 -5.27
N ALA A 132 -14.12 -4.24 -3.98
CA ALA A 132 -13.17 -4.49 -2.91
C ALA A 132 -12.90 -5.99 -2.73
N GLY A 133 -13.93 -6.82 -2.73
CA GLY A 133 -13.79 -8.27 -2.59
C GLY A 133 -13.12 -8.93 -3.80
N PHE A 134 -13.39 -8.46 -5.02
CA PHE A 134 -12.76 -8.95 -6.23
C PHE A 134 -11.27 -8.55 -6.31
N LEU A 135 -10.95 -7.27 -6.09
CA LEU A 135 -9.57 -6.80 -6.06
C LEU A 135 -8.77 -7.52 -4.97
N ASN A 136 -9.36 -7.71 -3.79
CA ASN A 136 -8.73 -8.42 -2.70
C ASN A 136 -8.41 -9.89 -3.05
N LYS A 137 -9.27 -10.59 -3.80
CA LYS A 137 -8.96 -11.94 -4.30
C LYS A 137 -7.78 -11.94 -5.27
N ILE A 138 -7.68 -10.94 -6.14
CA ILE A 138 -6.55 -10.80 -7.07
C ILE A 138 -5.26 -10.49 -6.31
N GLU A 139 -5.30 -9.51 -5.41
CA GLU A 139 -4.16 -9.13 -4.57
C GLU A 139 -3.67 -10.32 -3.75
N ARG A 140 -4.58 -11.09 -3.15
CA ARG A 140 -4.24 -12.30 -2.41
C ARG A 140 -3.60 -13.36 -3.31
N GLY A 141 -4.13 -13.56 -4.52
CA GLY A 141 -3.51 -14.47 -5.49
C GLY A 141 -2.09 -14.05 -5.88
N MET A 142 -1.85 -12.74 -6.02
CA MET A 142 -0.52 -12.22 -6.32
C MET A 142 0.43 -12.33 -5.12
N VAL A 143 -0.04 -12.04 -3.91
CA VAL A 143 0.74 -12.18 -2.67
C VAL A 143 1.16 -13.63 -2.44
N ASP A 144 0.24 -14.58 -2.65
CA ASP A 144 0.53 -16.02 -2.48
C ASP A 144 1.59 -16.53 -3.49
N ILE A 145 1.58 -16.01 -4.72
CA ILE A 145 2.62 -16.30 -5.73
C ILE A 145 3.98 -15.72 -5.31
N ILE A 146 3.99 -14.49 -4.79
CA ILE A 146 5.22 -13.84 -4.33
C ILE A 146 5.78 -14.57 -3.11
N ASP A 147 4.93 -14.94 -2.15
CA ASP A 147 5.32 -15.69 -0.95
C ASP A 147 5.87 -17.08 -1.30
N THR A 148 5.26 -17.77 -2.27
CA THR A 148 5.76 -19.04 -2.79
C THR A 148 7.14 -18.91 -3.44
N ALA A 149 7.45 -17.76 -4.03
CA ALA A 149 8.72 -17.48 -4.68
C ALA A 149 9.76 -16.79 -3.77
N ALA A 150 9.35 -16.35 -2.56
CA ALA A 150 10.21 -15.63 -1.64
C ALA A 150 11.13 -16.59 -0.86
N ALA A 151 12.34 -16.12 -0.55
CA ALA A 151 13.25 -16.84 0.33
C ALA A 151 12.70 -16.87 1.78
N PRO A 152 13.02 -17.91 2.58
CA PRO A 152 12.54 -18.02 3.96
C PRO A 152 12.85 -16.76 4.76
N GLY A 153 11.82 -16.11 5.32
CA GLY A 153 11.96 -14.88 6.11
C GLY A 153 11.77 -13.55 5.33
N ALA A 154 11.49 -13.60 4.03
CA ALA A 154 11.12 -12.43 3.21
C ALA A 154 9.65 -12.47 2.75
N GLU A 155 8.80 -13.23 3.44
CA GLU A 155 7.38 -13.39 3.13
C GLU A 155 6.66 -12.04 3.20
N TYR A 156 5.95 -11.71 2.12
CA TYR A 156 5.14 -10.52 1.99
C TYR A 156 4.07 -10.45 3.09
N GLN A 157 3.51 -11.57 3.57
CA GLN A 157 2.54 -11.55 4.70
C GLN A 157 3.11 -10.98 6.00
N THR A 158 4.42 -11.21 6.24
CA THR A 158 5.11 -10.75 7.47
C THR A 158 5.65 -9.33 7.35
N THR A 159 5.81 -8.82 6.12
CA THR A 159 6.41 -7.51 5.82
C THR A 159 5.40 -6.49 5.26
N ALA A 160 4.22 -6.96 4.84
CA ALA A 160 3.17 -6.15 4.23
C ALA A 160 2.65 -5.08 5.20
N GLY A 161 2.34 -3.89 4.64
CA GLY A 161 2.02 -2.68 5.40
C GLY A 161 3.20 -1.72 5.59
N GLY A 162 4.35 -2.01 4.96
CA GLY A 162 5.54 -1.17 5.04
C GLY A 162 6.29 -1.32 6.37
N ILE A 163 6.07 -2.42 7.11
CA ILE A 163 6.74 -2.69 8.37
C ILE A 163 8.24 -2.91 8.13
N GLY A 164 8.61 -3.65 7.08
CA GLY A 164 10.03 -3.80 6.70
C GLY A 164 10.67 -2.49 6.25
N PHE A 165 9.92 -1.63 5.54
CA PHE A 165 10.42 -0.33 5.10
C PHE A 165 10.52 0.68 6.25
N LYS A 166 9.56 0.68 7.17
CA LYS A 166 9.60 1.45 8.43
C LYS A 166 10.71 0.93 9.35
N ALA A 167 10.93 -0.38 9.40
CA ALA A 167 12.04 -0.98 10.12
C ALA A 167 13.37 -0.53 9.49
N LEU A 168 13.53 -0.62 8.17
CA LEU A 168 14.70 -0.10 7.45
C LEU A 168 14.89 1.42 7.66
N GLU A 169 13.83 2.21 7.61
CA GLU A 169 13.86 3.65 7.91
C GLU A 169 14.30 3.90 9.36
N SER A 170 13.81 3.10 10.30
CA SER A 170 14.16 3.19 11.72
C SER A 170 15.61 2.77 11.98
N VAL A 171 16.11 1.75 11.27
CA VAL A 171 17.50 1.28 11.30
C VAL A 171 18.44 2.24 10.56
N LYS A 172 17.96 2.98 9.55
CA LYS A 172 18.74 4.11 8.98
C LYS A 172 19.01 5.21 10.02
N GLY A 173 18.19 5.27 11.07
CA GLY A 173 18.39 6.10 12.27
C GLY A 173 19.28 5.48 13.34
N SER A 174 19.71 4.22 13.20
CA SER A 174 20.54 3.49 14.16
C SER A 174 22.02 3.46 13.88
N SER A 175 22.53 4.47 13.16
CA SER A 175 23.96 4.74 13.18
C SER A 175 24.36 5.30 14.54
N PRO A 176 25.59 5.04 15.04
CA PRO A 176 26.09 5.68 16.25
C PRO A 176 25.87 7.20 16.19
N LYS A 177 25.45 7.82 17.30
CA LYS A 177 25.17 9.27 17.41
C LYS A 177 26.30 10.15 16.88
N ASN A 178 27.54 9.63 16.92
CA ASN A 178 28.73 10.31 16.44
C ASN A 178 28.72 10.45 14.90
N ASN A 179 28.35 11.65 14.43
CA ASN A 179 28.35 12.01 13.01
C ASN A 179 29.73 11.85 12.35
N TYR A 180 30.81 12.04 13.12
CA TYR A 180 32.18 11.83 12.65
C TYR A 180 32.45 10.34 12.42
N ALA A 181 32.13 9.48 13.38
CA ALA A 181 32.27 8.03 13.23
C ALA A 181 31.48 7.50 12.01
N ARG A 182 30.26 8.01 11.79
CA ARG A 182 29.47 7.67 10.60
C ARG A 182 30.14 8.10 9.30
N THR A 183 30.64 9.32 9.25
CA THR A 183 31.32 9.85 8.05
C THR A 183 32.62 9.09 7.78
N SER A 184 33.40 8.80 8.82
CA SER A 184 34.61 7.98 8.77
C SER A 184 34.33 6.56 8.28
N MET A 185 33.23 5.93 8.74
CA MET A 185 32.84 4.60 8.31
C MET A 185 32.43 4.57 6.83
N ILE A 186 31.72 5.59 6.35
CA ILE A 186 31.39 5.73 4.93
C ILE A 186 32.66 5.87 4.08
N ARG A 187 33.64 6.66 4.54
CA ARG A 187 34.94 6.81 3.88
C ARG A 187 35.75 5.52 3.89
N TYR A 188 35.78 4.81 5.02
CA TYR A 188 36.42 3.51 5.13
C TYR A 188 35.84 2.49 4.15
N VAL A 189 34.51 2.38 4.06
CA VAL A 189 33.87 1.49 3.08
C VAL A 189 34.18 1.94 1.65
N LYS A 190 34.14 3.24 1.37
CA LYS A 190 34.40 3.74 0.03
C LYS A 190 35.85 3.54 -0.42
N ASP A 191 36.83 3.77 0.44
CA ASP A 191 38.24 3.82 0.05
C ASP A 191 38.96 2.49 0.32
N CYS A 192 38.65 1.82 1.43
CA CYS A 192 39.33 0.58 1.86
C CYS A 192 38.60 -0.68 1.37
N VAL A 193 37.28 -0.77 1.57
CA VAL A 193 36.51 -1.96 1.22
C VAL A 193 36.39 -2.11 -0.29
N THR A 194 36.12 -1.03 -1.03
CA THR A 194 36.09 -1.10 -2.50
C THR A 194 37.43 -1.49 -3.10
N PHE A 195 38.55 -1.10 -2.48
CA PHE A 195 39.88 -1.46 -2.94
C PHE A 195 40.13 -2.96 -2.83
N GLU A 196 39.83 -3.57 -1.68
CA GLU A 196 40.01 -5.03 -1.51
C GLU A 196 38.99 -5.84 -2.32
N LEU A 197 37.80 -5.30 -2.61
CA LEU A 197 36.82 -5.96 -3.50
C LEU A 197 37.29 -6.02 -4.97
N VAL A 198 38.10 -5.06 -5.41
CA VAL A 198 38.62 -5.01 -6.79
C VAL A 198 39.95 -5.76 -6.92
N ARG A 199 40.60 -6.07 -5.81
CA ARG A 199 41.88 -6.78 -5.79
C ARG A 199 41.68 -8.29 -5.99
N PRO A 200 42.31 -8.92 -6.99
CA PRO A 200 42.20 -10.36 -7.20
C PRO A 200 42.90 -11.15 -6.08
N GLY A 201 42.20 -12.15 -5.52
CA GLY A 201 42.72 -13.06 -4.50
C GLY A 201 42.48 -12.64 -3.04
N THR A 202 41.58 -11.69 -2.79
CA THR A 202 41.19 -11.28 -1.43
C THR A 202 40.14 -12.21 -0.83
N THR A 203 40.03 -12.24 0.50
CA THR A 203 39.03 -13.03 1.22
C THR A 203 37.66 -12.36 1.26
N LEU A 204 37.58 -11.10 0.83
CA LEU A 204 36.37 -10.29 0.86
C LEU A 204 35.66 -10.37 -0.50
N SER A 205 34.52 -11.05 -0.54
CA SER A 205 33.66 -11.14 -1.73
C SER A 205 32.39 -10.30 -1.58
N LEU A 206 31.96 -9.72 -2.70
CA LEU A 206 30.66 -9.04 -2.78
C LEU A 206 29.49 -10.00 -2.53
N ASP A 207 29.65 -11.28 -2.90
CA ASP A 207 28.61 -12.28 -2.68
C ASP A 207 28.48 -12.68 -1.20
N ASP A 208 29.59 -12.71 -0.46
CA ASP A 208 29.57 -12.97 0.97
C ASP A 208 28.88 -11.82 1.72
N LEU A 209 29.27 -10.57 1.42
CA LEU A 209 28.67 -9.34 1.98
C LEU A 209 27.16 -9.21 1.71
N ARG A 210 26.67 -9.79 0.61
CA ARG A 210 25.28 -9.63 0.16
C ARG A 210 24.37 -10.76 0.61
N ASN A 211 24.85 -12.00 0.62
CA ASN A 211 24.00 -13.17 0.81
C ASN A 211 24.35 -14.03 2.02
N ASN A 212 25.57 -13.92 2.57
CA ASN A 212 26.09 -14.88 3.56
C ASN A 212 26.48 -14.23 4.90
N THR A 213 26.57 -12.90 4.95
CA THR A 213 26.97 -12.16 6.15
C THR A 213 25.87 -12.11 7.21
N THR A 214 26.19 -12.61 8.41
CA THR A 214 25.41 -12.37 9.64
C THR A 214 26.01 -11.28 10.53
N ASP A 215 27.28 -10.92 10.32
CA ASP A 215 28.00 -9.87 11.05
C ASP A 215 28.87 -9.04 10.09
N PHE A 216 28.44 -7.80 9.80
CA PHE A 216 29.18 -6.94 8.90
C PHE A 216 30.54 -6.50 9.46
N LEU A 217 30.74 -6.51 10.79
CA LEU A 217 32.01 -6.06 11.38
C LEU A 217 33.12 -7.07 11.14
N THR A 218 32.83 -8.37 11.10
CA THR A 218 33.85 -9.39 10.79
C THR A 218 34.32 -9.26 9.36
N ASP A 219 33.42 -9.01 8.43
CA ASP A 219 33.75 -8.94 7.00
C ASP A 219 34.46 -7.65 6.65
N LEU A 220 34.02 -6.53 7.24
CA LEU A 220 34.70 -5.24 7.08
C LEU A 220 36.12 -5.24 7.67
N SER A 221 36.40 -6.09 8.66
CA SER A 221 37.76 -6.24 9.18
C SER A 221 38.75 -6.83 8.17
N GLN A 222 38.25 -7.51 7.12
CA GLN A 222 39.08 -8.05 6.05
C GLN A 222 39.58 -6.95 5.09
N ALA A 223 39.00 -5.75 5.13
CA ALA A 223 39.43 -4.60 4.35
C ALA A 223 40.59 -3.81 4.98
N VAL A 224 41.22 -4.34 6.04
CA VAL A 224 42.36 -3.74 6.72
C VAL A 224 43.62 -3.85 5.85
N ASN A 225 44.15 -2.70 5.42
CA ASN A 225 45.35 -2.64 4.60
C ASN A 225 46.27 -1.47 5.03
N PRO A 226 47.54 -1.72 5.39
CA PRO A 226 48.49 -0.68 5.80
C PRO A 226 49.01 0.18 4.62
N ALA A 227 48.83 -0.25 3.38
CA ALA A 227 49.28 0.48 2.18
C ALA A 227 48.21 1.41 1.59
N VAL A 228 46.96 1.33 2.07
CA VAL A 228 45.83 2.14 1.59
C VAL A 228 45.45 3.15 2.67
N TYR A 229 45.13 4.37 2.22
CA TYR A 229 44.82 5.49 3.08
C TYR A 229 43.35 5.91 2.92
N THR A 230 42.75 6.38 4.01
CA THR A 230 41.40 6.94 4.04
C THR A 230 41.35 8.15 4.97
N VAL A 231 40.29 8.94 4.85
CA VAL A 231 40.08 10.13 5.69
C VAL A 231 39.24 9.75 6.90
N TYR A 232 39.84 9.86 8.09
CA TYR A 232 39.20 9.62 9.37
C TYR A 232 38.86 10.94 10.07
N TYR A 233 37.59 11.08 10.42
CA TYR A 233 37.02 12.18 11.18
C TYR A 233 36.81 11.78 12.64
N ASP A 234 37.21 12.64 13.56
CA ASP A 234 36.91 12.55 14.98
C ASP A 234 36.55 13.94 15.56
N ALA A 235 36.27 13.99 16.86
CA ALA A 235 35.92 15.24 17.52
C ALA A 235 37.12 16.19 17.71
N ALA A 236 38.35 15.69 17.64
CA ALA A 236 39.58 16.50 17.78
C ALA A 236 39.99 17.13 16.44
N HIS A 237 39.69 16.48 15.33
CA HIS A 237 40.02 16.85 13.96
C HIS A 237 38.76 16.75 13.07
N PRO A 238 37.80 17.68 13.21
CA PRO A 238 36.58 17.71 12.41
C PRO A 238 36.83 17.92 10.91
N GLU A 239 37.99 18.46 10.53
CA GLU A 239 38.46 18.62 9.15
C GLU A 239 38.87 17.29 8.49
N GLY A 240 39.10 16.24 9.29
CA GLY A 240 39.53 14.92 8.84
C GLY A 240 41.05 14.77 8.77
N THR A 241 41.53 13.60 9.16
CA THR A 241 42.95 13.22 9.14
C THR A 241 43.18 12.08 8.15
N ASN A 242 44.28 12.14 7.42
CA ASN A 242 44.65 11.05 6.52
C ASN A 242 45.33 9.95 7.32
N VAL A 243 44.71 8.78 7.39
CA VAL A 243 45.19 7.63 8.17
C VAL A 243 45.17 6.37 7.31
N THR A 244 45.90 5.34 7.71
CA THR A 244 45.84 4.05 7.00
C THR A 244 44.49 3.38 7.26
N CYS A 245 44.05 2.50 6.35
CA CYS A 245 42.85 1.70 6.57
C CYS A 245 42.95 0.83 7.84
N THR A 246 44.16 0.40 8.22
CA THR A 246 44.41 -0.29 9.49
C THR A 246 44.12 0.58 10.70
N ASP A 247 44.64 1.81 10.71
CA ASP A 247 44.47 2.74 11.83
C ASP A 247 43.01 3.23 11.93
N ALA A 248 42.38 3.47 10.78
CA ALA A 248 40.96 3.79 10.70
C ALA A 248 40.09 2.67 11.29
N TRP A 249 40.35 1.40 10.91
CA TRP A 249 39.59 0.27 11.42
C TRP A 249 39.78 0.04 12.92
N ASN A 250 41.02 0.16 13.42
CA ASN A 250 41.31 0.04 14.84
C ASN A 250 40.56 1.08 15.69
N SER A 251 40.33 2.27 15.12
CA SER A 251 39.56 3.35 15.76
C SER A 251 38.05 3.17 15.64
N LEU A 252 37.56 2.64 14.49
CA LEU A 252 36.13 2.45 14.23
C LEU A 252 35.56 1.21 14.91
N ARG A 253 36.29 0.09 14.92
CA ARG A 253 35.82 -1.20 15.48
C ARG A 253 35.25 -1.08 16.90
N PRO A 254 35.92 -0.45 17.90
CA PRO A 254 35.38 -0.36 19.26
C PRO A 254 34.12 0.51 19.34
N ILE A 255 33.97 1.50 18.45
CA ILE A 255 32.78 2.37 18.43
C ILE A 255 31.57 1.58 17.93
N TYR A 256 31.74 0.78 16.88
CA TYR A 256 30.65 0.02 16.27
C TYR A 256 30.37 -1.32 16.95
N ALA A 257 31.36 -1.91 17.63
CA ALA A 257 31.21 -3.14 18.42
C ALA A 257 30.53 -2.92 19.78
N ASN A 258 30.46 -1.67 20.27
CA ASN A 258 29.81 -1.38 21.55
C ASN A 258 28.29 -1.16 21.35
N PRO A 259 27.42 -2.06 21.86
CA PRO A 259 25.97 -1.93 21.71
C PRO A 259 25.39 -0.67 22.39
N ALA A 260 26.05 -0.12 23.42
CA ALA A 260 25.59 1.07 24.13
C ALA A 260 25.55 2.34 23.25
N ASN A 261 26.36 2.37 22.18
CA ASN A 261 26.36 3.49 21.24
C ASN A 261 25.10 3.54 20.35
N TYR A 262 24.25 2.52 20.44
CA TYR A 262 23.00 2.38 19.70
C TYR A 262 21.77 2.59 20.60
N ASP A 263 21.93 2.78 21.92
CA ASP A 263 20.82 2.87 22.87
C ASP A 263 19.83 4.00 22.55
N GLU A 264 20.32 5.18 22.13
CA GLU A 264 19.43 6.28 21.70
C GLU A 264 18.66 5.93 20.43
N ALA A 265 19.27 5.17 19.52
CA ALA A 265 18.61 4.72 18.31
C ALA A 265 17.56 3.66 18.60
N ILE A 266 17.89 2.65 19.43
CA ILE A 266 16.96 1.65 19.91
C ILE A 266 15.79 2.33 20.63
N LYS A 267 16.06 3.28 21.52
CA LYS A 267 15.04 4.06 22.23
C LYS A 267 14.13 4.83 21.26
N LYS A 268 14.67 5.37 20.17
CA LYS A 268 13.90 6.07 19.12
C LYS A 268 13.04 5.11 18.28
N VAL A 269 13.50 3.89 18.02
CA VAL A 269 12.68 2.85 17.37
C VAL A 269 11.55 2.41 18.30
N CYS A 270 11.86 2.15 19.58
CA CYS A 270 10.88 1.72 20.58
C CYS A 270 9.83 2.78 20.91
N THR A 271 10.18 4.08 20.91
CA THR A 271 9.18 5.15 21.14
C THR A 271 8.26 5.39 19.94
N ARG A 272 8.65 5.00 18.73
CA ARG A 272 7.83 5.23 17.52
C ARG A 272 6.78 4.13 17.25
N HIS A 273 6.85 3.00 17.95
CA HIS A 273 5.89 1.88 17.86
C HIS A 273 4.89 1.79 19.03
N ILE A 274 4.97 2.70 20.01
CA ILE A 274 3.96 2.87 21.07
C ILE A 274 3.18 4.15 20.73
N LEU A 275 2.31 4.10 19.73
CA LEU A 275 1.18 5.03 19.50
C LEU A 275 0.24 4.44 18.45
#